data_AF-L0DBF9-F1
#
_entry.id   AF-L0DBF9-F1
#
_cell.length_a   1.000
_cell.length_b   1.000
_cell.length_c   1.000
_cell.angle_alpha   90.00
_cell.angle_beta   90.00
_cell.angle_gamma   90.00
#
_symmetry.space_group_name_H-M   'P 1'
#
loop_
_entity.id
_entity.type
_entity.pdbx_description
1 polymer ?
#
loop_
_entity_poly.entity_id
_entity_poly.type
_entity_poly.pdbx_seq_one_letter_code
_entity_poly.pdbx_strand_id
1 'polypeptide(L)'
;MSQEALIHLVEKTPLELCQTIELGEASRELLRTDPTAKQFLNLLIEKQEFPDAARFWAHALPKREAVWWACVCARLVMADGAPLPQHAALDAAEAWCTDPTEENRRKTMPASDAAGLGTPAGCAAAAAFWSGGSLAPPDVPVVPPGEELTAHGVAGSVMLAAVRSEPEKAPEKYKAFFERGLSVAEGTVRWSEPVIPAPSPTRKASADDRSTPQTSRPAINWD
;
A
#
# COMPACT_ATOMS: atom_id res chain seq x y z
N MET A 1 -9.37 -11.85 -28.72
CA MET A 1 -9.79 -11.12 -27.50
C MET A 1 -9.10 -11.78 -26.34
N SER A 2 -8.00 -11.19 -25.85
CA SER A 2 -7.28 -11.73 -24.70
C SER A 2 -8.22 -11.61 -23.49
N GLN A 3 -8.60 -12.72 -22.86
CA GLN A 3 -9.11 -12.66 -21.49
C GLN A 3 -7.91 -12.28 -20.65
N GLU A 4 -7.74 -10.99 -20.35
CA GLU A 4 -6.73 -10.54 -19.39
C GLU A 4 -7.06 -11.19 -18.04
N ALA A 5 -6.24 -12.17 -17.68
CA ALA A 5 -6.38 -12.90 -16.43
C ALA A 5 -6.08 -11.93 -15.28
N LEU A 6 -6.91 -11.98 -14.24
CA LEU A 6 -6.62 -11.30 -12.99
C LEU A 6 -5.50 -12.08 -12.29
N ILE A 7 -4.26 -11.68 -12.51
CA ILE A 7 -3.06 -12.38 -12.03
C ILE A 7 -2.71 -12.04 -10.58
N HIS A 8 -3.26 -10.96 -10.01
CA HIS A 8 -3.07 -10.53 -8.63
C HIS A 8 -4.38 -10.56 -7.84
N LEU A 9 -4.81 -11.76 -7.48
CA LEU A 9 -5.88 -11.98 -6.52
C LEU A 9 -5.41 -12.97 -5.46
N VAL A 10 -6.02 -12.90 -4.27
CA VAL A 10 -5.87 -13.94 -3.26
C VAL A 10 -6.54 -15.24 -3.70
N GLU A 11 -6.03 -16.38 -3.23
CA GLU A 11 -6.58 -17.72 -3.50
C GLU A 11 -7.83 -18.01 -2.65
N LYS A 12 -8.78 -17.09 -2.61
CA LYS A 12 -10.07 -17.25 -1.92
C LYS A 12 -11.20 -16.85 -2.85
N THR A 13 -12.29 -17.60 -2.78
CA THR A 13 -13.54 -17.28 -3.47
C THR A 13 -14.21 -16.04 -2.86
N PRO A 14 -15.10 -15.34 -3.58
CA PRO A 14 -15.91 -14.29 -2.98
C PRO A 14 -16.71 -14.76 -1.77
N LEU A 15 -17.21 -16.00 -1.79
CA LEU A 15 -17.94 -16.57 -0.67
C LEU A 15 -17.06 -16.68 0.59
N GLU A 16 -15.83 -17.14 0.47
CA GLU A 16 -14.88 -17.25 1.59
C GLU A 16 -14.45 -15.88 2.12
N LEU A 17 -14.13 -14.95 1.22
CA LEU A 17 -13.76 -13.58 1.60
C LEU A 17 -14.89 -12.88 2.35
N CYS A 18 -16.12 -13.02 1.86
CA CYS A 18 -17.27 -12.30 2.42
C CYS A 18 -17.79 -12.88 3.75
N GLN A 19 -17.15 -13.92 4.30
CA GLN A 19 -17.44 -14.40 5.66
C GLN A 19 -16.98 -13.40 6.72
N THR A 20 -15.87 -12.71 6.48
CA THR A 20 -15.29 -11.72 7.41
C THR A 20 -15.61 -10.28 7.04
N ILE A 21 -16.21 -10.06 5.87
CA ILE A 21 -16.60 -8.73 5.38
C ILE A 21 -18.04 -8.41 5.77
N GLU A 22 -18.23 -7.23 6.36
CA GLU A 22 -19.56 -6.67 6.58
C GLU A 22 -20.17 -6.18 5.27
N LEU A 23 -20.95 -7.06 4.63
CA LEU A 23 -21.76 -6.75 3.46
C LEU A 23 -23.24 -6.53 3.83
N GLY A 24 -23.89 -5.63 3.11
CA GLY A 24 -25.34 -5.45 3.13
C GLY A 24 -26.09 -6.66 2.57
N GLU A 25 -27.38 -6.76 2.88
CA GLU A 25 -28.23 -7.89 2.49
C GLU A 25 -28.30 -8.07 0.95
N ALA A 26 -28.43 -6.96 0.21
CA ALA A 26 -28.47 -6.97 -1.25
C ALA A 26 -27.17 -7.52 -1.86
N SER A 27 -26.00 -7.12 -1.33
CA SER A 27 -24.69 -7.63 -1.75
C SER A 27 -24.51 -9.11 -1.44
N ARG A 28 -25.02 -9.58 -0.28
CA ARG A 28 -24.97 -11.00 0.10
C ARG A 28 -25.80 -11.89 -0.81
N GLU A 29 -26.94 -11.40 -1.30
CA GLU A 29 -27.78 -12.11 -2.26
C GLU A 29 -27.00 -12.48 -3.53
N LEU A 30 -26.16 -11.55 -4.01
CA LEU A 30 -25.40 -11.71 -5.25
C LEU A 30 -24.35 -12.85 -5.17
N LEU A 31 -23.94 -13.28 -3.97
CA LEU A 31 -23.02 -14.40 -3.77
C LEU A 31 -23.64 -15.76 -4.08
N ARG A 32 -24.98 -15.88 -4.08
CA ARG A 32 -25.67 -17.17 -4.28
C ARG A 32 -25.44 -17.80 -5.64
N THR A 33 -24.99 -17.01 -6.62
CA THR A 33 -24.69 -17.47 -7.97
C THR A 33 -23.26 -18.03 -8.11
N ASP A 34 -22.50 -18.10 -7.01
CA ASP A 34 -21.09 -18.48 -6.96
C ASP A 34 -20.23 -17.74 -8.02
N PRO A 35 -20.26 -16.40 -8.03
CA PRO A 35 -19.55 -15.61 -9.03
C PRO A 35 -18.03 -15.69 -8.83
N THR A 36 -17.28 -15.57 -9.93
CA THR A 36 -15.85 -15.23 -9.86
C THR A 36 -15.65 -13.84 -9.24
N ALA A 37 -14.45 -13.53 -8.73
CA ALA A 37 -14.16 -12.22 -8.14
C ALA A 37 -14.48 -11.03 -9.08
N LYS A 38 -14.13 -11.14 -10.37
CA LYS A 38 -14.45 -10.12 -11.39
C LYS A 38 -15.96 -9.96 -11.57
N GLN A 39 -16.69 -11.07 -11.65
CA GLN A 39 -18.14 -11.06 -11.78
C GLN A 39 -18.80 -10.46 -10.55
N PHE A 40 -18.36 -10.82 -9.34
CA PHE A 40 -18.92 -10.28 -8.11
C PHE A 40 -18.70 -8.78 -7.98
N LEU A 41 -17.48 -8.31 -8.26
CA LEU A 41 -17.19 -6.87 -8.31
C LEU A 41 -18.12 -6.14 -9.30
N ASN A 42 -18.26 -6.67 -10.53
CA ASN A 42 -19.12 -6.06 -11.54
C ASN A 42 -20.59 -6.02 -11.10
N LEU A 43 -21.10 -7.09 -10.49
CA LEU A 43 -22.46 -7.13 -9.94
C LEU A 43 -22.67 -6.06 -8.87
N LEU A 44 -21.72 -5.86 -7.95
CA LEU A 44 -21.79 -4.81 -6.93
C LEU A 44 -21.77 -3.42 -7.56
N ILE A 45 -20.93 -3.19 -8.58
CA ILE A 45 -20.87 -1.91 -9.31
C ILE A 45 -22.18 -1.62 -10.06
N GLU A 46 -22.74 -2.62 -10.74
CA GLU A 46 -24.01 -2.52 -11.47
C GLU A 46 -25.18 -2.20 -10.54
N LYS A 47 -25.18 -2.77 -9.34
CA LYS A 47 -26.17 -2.50 -8.28
C LYS A 47 -25.87 -1.23 -7.48
N GLN A 48 -24.76 -0.54 -7.75
CA GLN A 48 -24.29 0.64 -7.04
C GLN A 48 -24.02 0.41 -5.54
N GLU A 49 -23.70 -0.83 -5.16
CA GLU A 49 -23.27 -1.21 -3.82
C GLU A 49 -21.78 -0.86 -3.62
N PHE A 50 -21.42 0.41 -3.85
CA PHE A 50 -20.02 0.84 -3.94
C PHE A 50 -19.21 0.63 -2.65
N PRO A 51 -19.74 0.91 -1.44
CA PRO A 51 -19.01 0.62 -0.21
C PRO A 51 -18.69 -0.87 -0.07
N ASP A 52 -19.64 -1.74 -0.43
CA ASP A 52 -19.46 -3.18 -0.39
C ASP A 52 -18.48 -3.68 -1.46
N ALA A 53 -18.54 -3.10 -2.66
CA ALA A 53 -17.55 -3.32 -3.70
C ALA A 53 -16.13 -2.92 -3.26
N ALA A 54 -16.00 -1.77 -2.57
CA ALA A 54 -14.71 -1.30 -2.07
C ALA A 54 -14.14 -2.20 -0.97
N ARG A 55 -14.99 -2.66 -0.04
CA ARG A 55 -14.59 -3.67 0.96
C ARG A 55 -14.18 -4.96 0.27
N PHE A 56 -15.05 -5.55 -0.54
CA PHE A 56 -14.77 -6.80 -1.25
C PHE A 56 -13.44 -6.74 -2.01
N TRP A 57 -13.23 -5.70 -2.81
CA TRP A 57 -12.02 -5.58 -3.63
C TRP A 57 -10.74 -5.39 -2.79
N ALA A 58 -10.83 -4.67 -1.67
CA ALA A 58 -9.71 -4.52 -0.74
C ALA A 58 -9.25 -5.85 -0.12
N HIS A 59 -10.16 -6.80 0.06
CA HIS A 59 -9.83 -8.16 0.54
C HIS A 59 -9.45 -9.13 -0.60
N ALA A 60 -9.94 -8.89 -1.82
CA ALA A 60 -9.66 -9.74 -2.97
C ALA A 60 -8.24 -9.55 -3.53
N LEU A 61 -7.67 -8.36 -3.35
CA LEU A 61 -6.29 -8.05 -3.73
C LEU A 61 -5.29 -8.51 -2.65
N PRO A 62 -4.08 -8.98 -3.02
CA PRO A 62 -3.02 -9.13 -2.04
C PRO A 62 -2.66 -7.77 -1.41
N LYS A 63 -2.13 -7.80 -0.17
CA LYS A 63 -1.98 -6.59 0.68
C LYS A 63 -1.24 -5.44 -0.01
N ARG A 64 -0.19 -5.72 -0.80
CA ARG A 64 0.60 -4.70 -1.51
C ARG A 64 -0.20 -4.04 -2.62
N GLU A 65 -0.88 -4.84 -3.43
CA GLU A 65 -1.75 -4.41 -4.53
C GLU A 65 -2.97 -3.64 -4.00
N ALA A 66 -3.55 -4.07 -2.87
CA ALA A 66 -4.65 -3.38 -2.22
C ALA A 66 -4.24 -1.97 -1.77
N VAL A 67 -3.07 -1.83 -1.12
CA VAL A 67 -2.52 -0.53 -0.70
C VAL A 67 -2.17 0.32 -1.91
N TRP A 68 -1.57 -0.26 -2.96
CA TRP A 68 -1.27 0.47 -4.19
C TRP A 68 -2.53 1.00 -4.86
N TRP A 69 -3.60 0.20 -4.90
CA TRP A 69 -4.91 0.65 -5.37
C TRP A 69 -5.45 1.83 -4.56
N ALA A 70 -5.37 1.77 -3.22
CA ALA A 70 -5.71 2.92 -2.37
C ALA A 70 -4.88 4.16 -2.71
N CYS A 71 -3.57 4.01 -2.94
CA CYS A 71 -2.69 5.11 -3.35
C CYS A 71 -3.15 5.74 -4.67
N VAL A 72 -3.42 4.93 -5.69
CA VAL A 72 -3.91 5.39 -7.00
C VAL A 72 -5.23 6.15 -6.86
N CYS A 73 -6.19 5.63 -6.10
CA CYS A 73 -7.48 6.30 -5.86
C CYS A 73 -7.31 7.63 -5.12
N ALA A 74 -6.48 7.65 -4.06
CA ALA A 74 -6.19 8.87 -3.31
C ALA A 74 -5.51 9.92 -4.19
N ARG A 75 -4.56 9.52 -5.04
CA ARG A 75 -3.84 10.42 -5.94
C ARG A 75 -4.76 11.04 -6.98
N LEU A 76 -5.71 10.27 -7.53
CA LEU A 76 -6.67 10.74 -8.54
C LEU A 76 -7.54 11.91 -8.06
N VAL A 77 -7.80 12.00 -6.75
CA VAL A 77 -8.67 13.04 -6.16
C VAL A 77 -7.90 14.05 -5.31
N MET A 78 -6.60 13.89 -5.18
CA MET A 78 -5.76 14.80 -4.43
C MET A 78 -5.64 16.12 -5.19
N ALA A 79 -6.16 17.20 -4.60
CA ALA A 79 -6.02 18.54 -5.16
C ALA A 79 -4.56 19.03 -5.03
N ASP A 80 -4.12 19.85 -5.99
CA ASP A 80 -2.76 20.43 -6.00
C ASP A 80 -2.43 21.22 -4.71
N GLY A 81 -3.45 21.80 -4.06
CA GLY A 81 -3.34 22.54 -2.82
C GLY A 81 -3.61 21.71 -1.55
N ALA A 82 -3.59 20.38 -1.63
CA ALA A 82 -3.81 19.55 -0.45
C ALA A 82 -2.72 19.77 0.61
N PRO A 83 -3.05 19.65 1.91
CA PRO A 83 -2.07 19.84 2.98
C PRO A 83 -0.86 18.92 2.84
N LEU A 84 0.34 19.45 3.11
CA LEU A 84 1.61 18.71 3.04
C LEU A 84 1.58 17.35 3.76
N PRO A 85 0.94 17.18 4.94
CA PRO A 85 0.84 15.87 5.57
C PRO A 85 0.11 14.81 4.72
N GLN A 86 -0.90 15.20 3.95
CA GLN A 86 -1.61 14.27 3.07
C GLN A 86 -0.72 13.83 1.90
N HIS A 87 0.08 14.72 1.32
CA HIS A 87 1.08 14.34 0.33
C HIS A 87 2.11 13.37 0.94
N ALA A 88 2.69 13.72 2.09
CA ALA A 88 3.70 12.89 2.75
C ALA A 88 3.19 11.48 3.13
N ALA A 89 1.94 11.36 3.59
CA ALA A 89 1.32 10.07 3.86
C ALA A 89 1.18 9.21 2.60
N LEU A 90 0.69 9.82 1.51
CA LEU A 90 0.52 9.12 0.25
C LEU A 90 1.87 8.70 -0.36
N ASP A 91 2.86 9.59 -0.33
CA ASP A 91 4.22 9.33 -0.81
C ASP A 91 4.88 8.20 0.01
N ALA A 92 4.69 8.17 1.33
CA ALA A 92 5.21 7.09 2.17
C ALA A 92 4.57 5.73 1.84
N ALA A 93 3.26 5.70 1.59
CA ALA A 93 2.54 4.49 1.19
C ALA A 93 3.00 3.98 -0.20
N GLU A 94 3.18 4.88 -1.16
CA GLU A 94 3.71 4.57 -2.49
C GLU A 94 5.18 4.09 -2.44
N ALA A 95 6.00 4.70 -1.58
CA ALA A 95 7.37 4.27 -1.33
C ALA A 95 7.43 2.86 -0.76
N TRP A 96 6.54 2.51 0.18
CA TRP A 96 6.41 1.13 0.67
C TRP A 96 5.90 0.18 -0.42
N CYS A 97 4.93 0.59 -1.24
CA CYS A 97 4.49 -0.23 -2.37
C CYS A 97 5.63 -0.48 -3.36
N THR A 98 6.55 0.47 -3.51
CA THR A 98 7.74 0.33 -4.38
C THR A 98 8.77 -0.60 -3.75
N ASP A 99 9.11 -0.39 -2.48
CA ASP A 99 10.08 -1.17 -1.72
C ASP A 99 9.48 -1.56 -0.34
N PRO A 100 8.86 -2.75 -0.21
CA PRO A 100 8.05 -3.13 0.96
C PRO A 100 8.91 -3.62 2.14
N THR A 101 10.01 -2.93 2.42
CA THR A 101 10.85 -3.19 3.59
C THR A 101 10.15 -2.80 4.89
N GLU A 102 10.54 -3.43 6.00
CA GLU A 102 10.05 -3.06 7.34
C GLU A 102 10.35 -1.58 7.68
N GLU A 103 11.48 -1.05 7.20
CA GLU A 103 11.84 0.36 7.37
C GLU A 103 10.82 1.27 6.69
N ASN A 104 10.51 1.03 5.41
CA ASN A 104 9.52 1.82 4.69
C ASN A 104 8.12 1.63 5.27
N ARG A 105 7.77 0.41 5.70
CA ARG A 105 6.49 0.13 6.38
C ARG A 105 6.35 0.97 7.65
N ARG A 106 7.39 1.04 8.49
CA ARG A 106 7.35 1.83 9.74
C ARG A 106 7.28 3.34 9.53
N LYS A 107 7.79 3.85 8.41
CA LYS A 107 7.68 5.27 8.04
C LYS A 107 6.23 5.69 7.75
N THR A 108 5.34 4.77 7.36
CA THR A 108 3.98 5.13 6.96
C THR A 108 3.08 5.50 8.13
N MET A 109 3.25 4.92 9.32
CA MET A 109 2.37 5.20 10.47
C MET A 109 2.48 6.64 10.99
N PRO A 110 3.68 7.21 11.23
CA PRO A 110 3.79 8.62 11.61
C PRO A 110 3.23 9.57 10.54
N ALA A 111 3.39 9.23 9.26
CA ALA A 111 2.84 10.03 8.17
C ALA A 111 1.30 9.93 8.14
N SER A 112 0.74 8.74 8.37
CA SER A 112 -0.69 8.52 8.57
C SER A 112 -1.24 9.35 9.73
N ASP A 113 -0.57 9.34 10.89
CA ASP A 113 -0.99 10.10 12.07
C ASP A 113 -1.03 11.60 11.79
N ALA A 114 -0.02 12.12 11.08
CA ALA A 114 0.04 13.52 10.68
C ALA A 114 -1.05 13.91 9.66
N ALA A 115 -1.41 13.02 8.73
CA ALA A 115 -2.46 13.24 7.75
C ALA A 115 -3.88 13.04 8.31
N GLY A 116 -4.01 12.14 9.30
CA GLY A 116 -5.26 11.71 9.91
C GLY A 116 -6.02 10.66 9.09
N LEU A 117 -6.61 9.67 9.79
CA LEU A 117 -7.46 8.62 9.20
C LEU A 117 -8.80 9.14 8.64
N GLY A 118 -9.10 10.43 8.81
CA GLY A 118 -10.21 11.10 8.11
C GLY A 118 -9.86 11.51 6.68
N THR A 119 -8.73 11.07 6.14
CA THR A 119 -8.25 11.41 4.80
C THR A 119 -7.91 10.16 3.98
N PRO A 120 -8.09 10.20 2.65
CA PRO A 120 -7.71 9.07 1.79
C PRO A 120 -6.23 8.68 1.95
N ALA A 121 -5.34 9.68 2.00
CA ALA A 121 -3.91 9.48 2.15
C ALA A 121 -3.51 8.87 3.49
N GLY A 122 -4.11 9.36 4.60
CA GLY A 122 -3.88 8.78 5.92
C GLY A 122 -4.30 7.32 6.00
N CYS A 123 -5.49 6.99 5.48
CA CYS A 123 -5.95 5.60 5.39
C CYS A 123 -5.03 4.70 4.56
N ALA A 124 -4.52 5.18 3.41
CA ALA A 124 -3.59 4.41 2.59
C ALA A 124 -2.27 4.12 3.32
N ALA A 125 -1.72 5.13 4.01
CA ALA A 125 -0.50 4.99 4.81
C ALA A 125 -0.69 4.06 6.02
N ALA A 126 -1.84 4.13 6.71
CA ALA A 126 -2.18 3.20 7.77
C ALA A 126 -2.33 1.76 7.25
N ALA A 127 -2.98 1.57 6.10
CA ALA A 127 -3.11 0.26 5.47
C ALA A 127 -1.74 -0.38 5.15
N ALA A 128 -0.80 0.42 4.64
CA ALA A 128 0.58 0.00 4.42
C ALA A 128 1.24 -0.43 5.74
N PHE A 129 1.05 0.32 6.82
CA PHE A 129 1.58 -0.06 8.14
C PHE A 129 0.96 -1.39 8.60
N TRP A 130 -0.35 -1.56 8.49
CA TRP A 130 -1.05 -2.77 8.93
C TRP A 130 -0.82 -4.01 8.05
N SER A 131 -0.03 -3.90 6.98
CA SER A 131 0.25 -5.01 6.04
C SER A 131 0.97 -6.21 6.65
N GLY A 132 1.69 -6.02 7.75
CA GLY A 132 2.44 -7.08 8.42
C GLY A 132 3.33 -6.54 9.54
N GLY A 133 4.40 -7.27 9.87
CA GLY A 133 5.35 -6.89 10.90
C GLY A 133 4.73 -6.76 12.29
N SER A 134 5.31 -5.91 13.14
CA SER A 134 4.78 -5.58 14.46
C SER A 134 4.12 -4.19 14.45
N LEU A 135 2.95 -4.08 15.05
CA LEU A 135 2.29 -2.81 15.40
C LEU A 135 3.01 -2.09 16.54
N ALA A 136 3.69 -2.85 17.39
CA ALA A 136 4.42 -2.31 18.53
C ALA A 136 5.79 -1.74 18.10
N PRO A 137 6.41 -0.88 18.94
CA PRO A 137 7.78 -0.42 18.75
C PRO A 137 8.79 -1.59 18.60
N PRO A 138 9.97 -1.38 17.98
CA PRO A 138 10.94 -2.45 17.71
C PRO A 138 11.44 -3.20 18.95
N ASP A 139 11.51 -2.54 20.10
CA ASP A 139 12.14 -3.07 21.32
C ASP A 139 11.16 -3.74 22.31
N VAL A 140 9.92 -4.00 21.87
CA VAL A 140 8.90 -4.66 22.68
C VAL A 140 8.36 -5.90 21.96
N PRO A 141 7.67 -6.83 22.66
CA PRO A 141 7.12 -8.03 22.05
C PRO A 141 6.31 -7.72 20.79
N VAL A 142 6.44 -8.61 19.78
CA VAL A 142 5.74 -8.48 18.51
C VAL A 142 4.23 -8.52 18.74
N VAL A 143 3.54 -7.50 18.20
CA VAL A 143 2.07 -7.46 18.14
C VAL A 143 1.70 -7.47 16.66
N PRO A 144 1.29 -8.62 16.09
CA PRO A 144 0.95 -8.67 14.67
C PRO A 144 -0.34 -7.88 14.40
N PRO A 145 -0.48 -7.25 13.21
CA PRO A 145 -1.77 -6.72 12.79
C PRO A 145 -2.80 -7.83 12.63
N GLY A 146 -4.07 -7.52 12.89
CA GLY A 146 -5.16 -8.41 12.49
C GLY A 146 -5.21 -8.54 10.97
N GLU A 147 -5.54 -9.73 10.46
CA GLU A 147 -5.44 -10.05 9.03
C GLU A 147 -6.21 -9.08 8.12
N GLU A 148 -7.35 -8.57 8.60
CA GLU A 148 -8.24 -7.70 7.83
C GLU A 148 -7.90 -6.21 7.92
N LEU A 149 -6.94 -5.80 8.76
CA LEU A 149 -6.67 -4.38 9.02
C LEU A 149 -6.21 -3.63 7.77
N THR A 150 -5.37 -4.24 6.93
CA THR A 150 -4.96 -3.62 5.66
C THR A 150 -6.17 -3.37 4.77
N ALA A 151 -7.04 -4.37 4.60
CA ALA A 151 -8.21 -4.24 3.75
C ALA A 151 -9.19 -3.18 4.28
N HIS A 152 -9.37 -3.07 5.60
CA HIS A 152 -10.14 -1.99 6.21
C HIS A 152 -9.55 -0.60 5.91
N GLY A 153 -8.24 -0.43 6.05
CA GLY A 153 -7.56 0.82 5.73
C GLY A 153 -7.70 1.19 4.23
N VAL A 154 -7.53 0.22 3.34
CA VAL A 154 -7.73 0.39 1.89
C VAL A 154 -9.16 0.79 1.57
N ALA A 155 -10.15 0.05 2.08
CA ALA A 155 -11.56 0.34 1.85
C ALA A 155 -11.93 1.74 2.37
N GLY A 156 -11.46 2.12 3.56
CA GLY A 156 -11.62 3.46 4.11
C GLY A 156 -11.01 4.55 3.22
N SER A 157 -9.81 4.31 2.69
CA SER A 157 -9.14 5.23 1.76
C SER A 157 -9.97 5.46 0.50
N VAL A 158 -10.42 4.39 -0.15
CA VAL A 158 -11.20 4.44 -1.39
C VAL A 158 -12.56 5.10 -1.18
N MET A 159 -13.25 4.76 -0.09
CA MET A 159 -14.54 5.38 0.24
C MET A 159 -14.40 6.88 0.50
N LEU A 160 -13.41 7.28 1.32
CA LEU A 160 -13.14 8.70 1.58
C LEU A 160 -12.74 9.44 0.31
N ALA A 161 -11.97 8.81 -0.58
CA ALA A 161 -11.58 9.41 -1.86
C ALA A 161 -12.80 9.71 -2.74
N ALA A 162 -13.83 8.87 -2.68
CA ALA A 162 -15.03 9.04 -3.49
C ALA A 162 -15.94 10.17 -2.98
N VAL A 163 -16.05 10.36 -1.66
CA VAL A 163 -17.10 11.21 -1.07
C VAL A 163 -16.61 12.52 -0.44
N ARG A 164 -15.31 12.65 -0.12
CA ARG A 164 -14.83 13.81 0.66
C ARG A 164 -14.87 15.14 -0.09
N SER A 165 -14.64 15.09 -1.41
CA SER A 165 -14.80 16.23 -2.33
C SER A 165 -15.85 15.85 -3.36
N GLU A 166 -16.69 16.79 -3.80
CA GLU A 166 -17.72 16.58 -4.84
C GLU A 166 -18.45 15.23 -4.68
N PRO A 167 -19.13 14.99 -3.54
CA PRO A 167 -19.81 13.72 -3.25
C PRO A 167 -20.90 13.37 -4.27
N GLU A 168 -21.47 14.37 -4.94
CA GLU A 168 -22.41 14.19 -6.05
C GLU A 168 -21.79 13.44 -7.24
N LYS A 169 -20.45 13.43 -7.35
CA LYS A 169 -19.70 12.67 -8.36
C LYS A 169 -19.16 11.33 -7.85
N ALA A 170 -19.60 10.88 -6.66
CA ALA A 170 -19.11 9.64 -6.07
C ALA A 170 -19.33 8.42 -6.99
N PRO A 171 -20.49 8.24 -7.68
CA PRO A 171 -20.68 7.11 -8.59
C PRO A 171 -19.65 7.07 -9.73
N GLU A 172 -19.31 8.21 -10.32
CA GLU A 172 -18.31 8.32 -11.38
C GLU A 172 -16.91 8.02 -10.83
N LYS A 173 -16.57 8.54 -9.65
CA LYS A 173 -15.29 8.29 -8.98
C LYS A 173 -15.12 6.81 -8.65
N TYR A 174 -16.14 6.17 -8.08
CA TYR A 174 -16.10 4.74 -7.79
C TYR A 174 -15.86 3.91 -9.05
N LYS A 175 -16.55 4.19 -10.15
CA LYS A 175 -16.30 3.49 -11.43
C LYS A 175 -14.84 3.64 -11.86
N ALA A 176 -14.30 4.85 -11.86
CA ALA A 176 -12.90 5.09 -12.20
C ALA A 176 -11.94 4.35 -11.22
N PHE A 177 -12.27 4.29 -9.93
CA PHE A 177 -11.47 3.59 -8.94
C PHE A 177 -11.47 2.08 -9.16
N PHE A 178 -12.61 1.47 -9.46
CA PHE A 178 -12.69 0.03 -9.73
C PHE A 178 -12.05 -0.36 -11.06
N GLU A 179 -12.10 0.51 -12.08
CA GLU A 179 -11.31 0.35 -13.30
C GLU A 179 -9.81 0.29 -12.98
N ARG A 180 -9.30 1.19 -12.11
CA ARG A 180 -7.91 1.12 -11.65
C ARG A 180 -7.64 -0.12 -10.82
N GLY A 181 -8.55 -0.52 -9.94
CA GLY A 181 -8.43 -1.73 -9.14
C GLY A 181 -8.32 -3.00 -9.99
N LEU A 182 -9.08 -3.07 -11.08
CA LEU A 182 -8.96 -4.13 -12.09
C LEU A 182 -7.61 -4.08 -12.79
N SER A 183 -7.14 -2.91 -13.23
CA SER A 183 -5.82 -2.76 -13.84
C SER A 183 -4.68 -3.16 -12.88
N VAL A 184 -4.82 -2.93 -11.58
CA VAL A 184 -3.87 -3.41 -10.56
C VAL A 184 -3.90 -4.94 -10.46
N ALA A 185 -5.10 -5.55 -10.41
CA ALA A 185 -5.26 -7.01 -10.39
C ALA A 185 -4.73 -7.69 -11.67
N GLU A 186 -4.86 -7.02 -12.82
CA GLU A 186 -4.30 -7.44 -14.11
C GLU A 186 -2.79 -7.17 -14.20
N GLY A 187 -2.25 -6.36 -13.28
CA GLY A 187 -0.85 -6.00 -13.21
C GLY A 187 -0.40 -4.99 -14.26
N THR A 188 -1.32 -4.29 -14.91
CA THR A 188 -1.07 -3.25 -15.91
C THR A 188 -0.85 -1.87 -15.28
N VAL A 189 -1.34 -1.67 -14.05
CA VAL A 189 -1.01 -0.51 -13.20
C VAL A 189 -0.25 -1.01 -11.98
N ARG A 190 1.05 -0.75 -11.93
CA ARG A 190 1.90 -1.12 -10.80
C ARG A 190 2.81 0.03 -10.39
N TRP A 191 3.32 -0.07 -9.16
CA TRP A 191 4.47 0.72 -8.72
C TRP A 191 5.65 0.50 -9.67
N SER A 192 6.51 1.52 -9.80
CA SER A 192 7.80 1.34 -10.46
C SER A 192 8.70 0.52 -9.54
N GLU A 193 9.38 -0.50 -10.07
CA GLU A 193 10.23 -1.36 -9.26
C GLU A 193 11.53 -0.64 -8.87
N PRO A 194 12.09 -0.84 -7.66
CA PRO A 194 13.33 -0.20 -7.25
C PRO A 194 14.47 -0.65 -8.17
N VAL A 195 15.22 0.30 -8.74
CA VAL A 195 16.46 -0.03 -9.43
C VAL A 195 17.48 -0.43 -8.36
N ILE A 196 17.69 -1.74 -8.15
CA ILE A 196 18.78 -2.23 -7.30
C ILE A 196 20.10 -1.83 -7.98
N PRO A 197 20.92 -0.95 -7.38
CA PRO A 197 22.22 -0.64 -7.95
C PRO A 197 23.07 -1.92 -7.95
N ALA A 198 23.73 -2.22 -9.08
CA ALA A 198 24.63 -3.38 -9.14
C ALA A 198 25.64 -3.31 -7.98
N PRO A 199 25.97 -4.45 -7.34
CA PRO A 199 26.96 -4.45 -6.26
C PRO A 199 28.26 -3.83 -6.77
N SER A 200 28.75 -2.82 -6.04
CA SER A 200 30.00 -2.16 -6.40
C SER A 200 31.11 -3.21 -6.48
N PRO A 201 31.93 -3.21 -7.54
CA PRO A 201 33.01 -4.19 -7.67
C PRO A 201 33.88 -4.10 -6.42
N THR A 202 34.04 -5.22 -5.73
CA THR A 202 34.84 -5.32 -4.52
C THR A 202 36.25 -4.87 -4.87
N ARG A 203 36.68 -3.73 -4.32
CA ARG A 203 38.05 -3.23 -4.50
C ARG A 203 38.98 -4.28 -3.90
N LYS A 204 39.63 -5.09 -4.73
CA LYS A 204 40.72 -5.96 -4.27
C LYS A 204 41.73 -5.05 -3.57
N ALA A 205 42.03 -5.36 -2.30
CA ALA A 205 43.09 -4.67 -1.57
C ALA A 205 44.37 -4.75 -2.42
N SER A 206 44.84 -3.61 -2.89
CA SER A 206 46.15 -3.49 -3.52
C SER A 206 47.21 -3.75 -2.44
N ALA A 207 48.25 -4.52 -2.77
CA ALA A 207 49.31 -4.92 -1.87
C ALA A 207 50.28 -3.77 -1.47
N ASP A 208 49.99 -2.52 -1.85
CA ASP A 208 50.89 -1.37 -1.68
C ASP A 208 50.71 -0.58 -0.37
N ASP A 209 49.83 -0.99 0.55
CA ASP A 209 49.72 -0.35 1.86
C ASP A 209 50.79 -0.87 2.84
N ARG A 210 52.06 -0.62 2.52
CA ARG A 210 53.17 -0.67 3.48
C ARG A 210 54.00 0.59 3.34
N SER A 211 53.57 1.66 3.98
CA SER A 211 54.42 2.82 4.26
C SER A 211 54.53 3.01 5.78
N THR A 212 55.66 2.52 6.29
CA THR A 212 56.39 2.74 7.56
C THR A 212 55.82 3.67 8.66
N PRO A 213 55.91 3.29 9.95
CA PRO A 213 55.62 4.19 11.07
C PRO A 213 56.76 5.19 11.30
N GLN A 214 56.41 6.47 11.38
CA GLN A 214 57.33 7.58 11.68
C GLN A 214 57.50 7.71 13.20
N THR A 215 58.63 7.25 13.74
CA THR A 215 58.99 7.44 15.15
C THR A 215 59.69 8.79 15.34
N SER A 216 58.97 9.79 15.83
CA SER A 216 59.56 11.05 16.28
C SER A 216 60.08 10.91 17.71
N ARG A 217 61.39 11.06 17.91
CA ARG A 217 62.05 11.11 19.23
C ARG A 217 62.64 12.53 19.41
N PRO A 218 62.38 13.26 20.51
CA PRO A 218 62.94 14.59 20.70
C PRO A 218 64.42 14.52 21.15
N ALA A 219 65.24 15.45 20.68
CA ALA A 219 66.64 15.61 21.03
C ALA A 219 66.78 16.28 22.42
N ILE A 220 67.62 15.71 23.29
CA ILE A 220 68.07 16.33 24.54
C ILE A 220 69.40 17.01 24.25
N ASN A 221 69.48 18.32 24.52
CA ASN A 221 70.68 19.14 24.37
C ASN A 221 71.45 19.17 25.70
N TRP A 222 72.76 18.95 25.67
CA TRP A 222 73.64 19.03 26.84
C TRP A 222 74.74 20.07 26.61
N ASP A 223 74.45 21.31 26.98
CA ASP A 223 75.43 22.34 27.35
C ASP A 223 75.01 22.96 28.69
#